data_AF-A0A0K1W1W7-F1
#
_entry.id   AF-A0A0K1W1W7-F1
#
_cell.length_a   1.000
_cell.length_b   1.000
_cell.length_c   1.000
_cell.angle_alpha   90.00
_cell.angle_beta   90.00
_cell.angle_gamma   90.00
#
_symmetry.space_group_name_H-M   'P 1'
#
loop_
_entity.id
_entity.type
_entity.pdbx_description
1 polymer ?
#
loop_
_entity_poly.entity_id
_entity_poly.type
_entity_poly.pdbx_seq_one_letter_code
_entity_poly.pdbx_strand_id
1 'polypeptide(L)' 'MNKVVKVTITKTVNFGAFCDADIDGTIYKGLIHISEIADKYVSDVNEFVSVGQTVDGYVISVDESNKQAKISLKRVN' A
#
# COMPACT_ATOMS: atom_id res chain seq x y z
N MET A 1 -14.88 1.73 -7.44
CA MET A 1 -15.11 2.13 -6.03
C MET A 1 -13.75 2.38 -5.41
N ASN A 2 -13.50 3.56 -4.86
CA ASN A 2 -12.28 3.80 -4.11
C ASN A 2 -12.58 3.57 -2.62
N LYS A 3 -11.89 2.61 -2.00
CA LYS A 3 -12.22 2.07 -0.68
C LYS A 3 -10.93 1.94 0.15
N VAL A 4 -11.05 2.17 1.45
CA VAL A 4 -9.98 1.87 2.41
C VAL A 4 -10.06 0.37 2.73
N VAL A 5 -8.94 -0.33 2.57
CA VAL A 5 -8.82 -1.77 2.84
C VAL A 5 -7.60 -2.02 3.73
N LYS A 6 -7.62 -3.14 4.45
CA LYS A 6 -6.45 -3.57 5.21
C LYS A 6 -5.41 -4.15 4.28
N VAL A 7 -4.18 -3.66 4.41
CA VAL A 7 -3.03 -4.11 3.63
C VAL A 7 -1.94 -4.57 4.57
N THR A 8 -1.30 -5.68 4.25
CA THR A 8 -0.17 -6.20 5.03
C THR A 8 1.11 -6.03 4.24
N ILE A 9 2.08 -5.34 4.82
CA ILE A 9 3.35 -5.05 4.14
C ILE A 9 4.14 -6.35 4.02
N THR A 10 4.48 -6.73 2.79
CA THR A 10 5.25 -7.95 2.53
C THR A 10 6.71 -7.66 2.25
N LYS A 11 7.02 -6.48 1.70
CA LYS A 11 8.39 -6.09 1.38
C LYS A 11 8.53 -4.57 1.29
N THR A 12 9.55 -4.01 1.92
CA THR A 12 9.92 -2.60 1.75
C THR A 12 11.04 -2.48 0.71
N VAL A 13 11.05 -1.38 -0.06
CA VAL A 13 12.07 -1.04 -1.05
C VAL A 13 12.35 0.47 -1.00
N ASN A 14 13.46 0.93 -1.57
CA ASN A 14 13.87 2.35 -1.44
C ASN A 14 12.86 3.36 -2.04
N PHE A 15 12.03 2.92 -2.99
CA PHE A 15 11.03 3.79 -3.65
C PHE A 15 9.59 3.50 -3.20
N GLY A 16 9.38 2.68 -2.16
CA GLY A 16 8.04 2.34 -1.70
C GLY A 16 7.94 1.05 -0.89
N ALA A 17 6.72 0.52 -0.77
CA ALA A 17 6.46 -0.74 -0.09
C ALA A 17 5.48 -1.60 -0.88
N PHE A 18 5.79 -2.89 -1.00
CA PHE A 18 4.87 -3.90 -1.46
C PHE A 18 4.03 -4.40 -0.28
N CYS A 19 2.76 -4.61 -0.54
CA CYS A 19 1.79 -5.11 0.41
C CYS A 19 0.81 -6.07 -0.25
N ASP A 20 0.16 -6.90 0.54
CA ASP A 20 -0.97 -7.69 0.11
C ASP A 20 -2.25 -7.01 0.60
N ALA A 21 -3.13 -6.67 -0.33
CA ALA A 21 -4.38 -5.97 -0.06
C ALA A 21 -5.55 -6.93 -0.23
N ASP A 22 -6.35 -7.07 0.82
CA ASP A 22 -7.59 -7.83 0.76
C ASP A 22 -8.70 -6.91 0.23
N ILE A 23 -9.09 -7.15 -1.03
CA ILE A 23 -10.16 -6.43 -1.69
C ILE A 23 -11.28 -7.43 -1.91
N ASP A 24 -12.33 -7.32 -1.08
CA ASP A 24 -13.54 -8.14 -1.16
C ASP A 24 -13.24 -9.66 -1.19
N GLY A 25 -12.30 -10.10 -0.37
CA GLY A 25 -11.92 -11.51 -0.22
C GLY A 25 -10.88 -12.00 -1.23
N THR A 26 -10.38 -11.13 -2.10
CA THR A 26 -9.31 -11.45 -3.05
C THR A 26 -8.05 -10.69 -2.66
N ILE A 27 -6.93 -11.42 -2.55
CA ILE A 27 -5.62 -10.83 -2.28
C ILE A 27 -5.03 -10.28 -3.58
N TYR A 28 -4.80 -8.96 -3.60
CA TYR A 28 -4.09 -8.26 -4.66
C TYR A 28 -2.72 -7.82 -4.17
N LYS A 29 -1.73 -7.83 -5.07
CA LYS A 29 -0.40 -7.28 -4.77
C LYS A 29 -0.45 -5.75 -4.85
N GLY A 30 -0.49 -5.12 -3.69
CA GLY A 30 -0.42 -3.69 -3.51
C GLY A 30 1.00 -3.15 -3.68
N LEU A 31 1.13 -2.01 -4.36
CA LEU A 31 2.33 -1.18 -4.34
C LEU A 31 1.98 0.20 -3.80
N ILE A 32 2.70 0.60 -2.75
CA ILE A 32 2.65 1.92 -2.15
C ILE A 32 3.91 2.65 -2.59
N HIS A 33 3.75 3.67 -3.44
CA HIS A 33 4.88 4.51 -3.85
C HIS A 33 5.33 5.39 -2.68
N ILE A 34 6.62 5.71 -2.57
CA ILE A 34 7.17 6.53 -1.48
C ILE A 34 6.44 7.87 -1.30
N SER A 35 6.01 8.49 -2.40
CA SER A 35 5.21 9.73 -2.40
C SER A 35 3.79 9.58 -1.83
N GLU A 36 3.28 8.36 -1.75
CA GLU A 36 1.95 8.03 -1.21
C GLU A 36 2.03 7.47 0.23
N ILE A 37 3.23 7.37 0.81
CA ILE A 37 3.43 6.93 2.20
C ILE A 37 3.10 8.06 3.18
N ALA A 38 3.58 9.27 2.92
CA ALA A 38 3.36 10.44 3.79
C ALA A 38 3.42 11.76 3.01
N ASP A 39 2.84 12.82 3.59
CA ASP A 39 2.94 14.20 3.08
C ASP A 39 4.33 14.84 3.24
N LYS A 40 5.15 14.28 4.11
CA LYS A 40 6.52 14.74 4.38
C LYS A 40 7.53 13.94 3.57
N TYR A 41 8.72 14.51 3.40
CA TYR A 41 9.85 13.79 2.81
C TYR A 41 10.13 12.51 3.61
N VAL A 42 10.03 11.36 2.94
CA VAL A 42 10.31 10.04 3.50
C VAL A 42 11.75 9.70 3.11
N SER A 43 12.65 9.73 4.08
CA SER A 43 14.05 9.33 3.90
C SER A 43 14.21 7.81 3.93
N ASP A 44 13.43 7.15 4.80
CA ASP A 44 13.41 5.70 4.94
C ASP A 44 11.97 5.19 5.07
N VAL A 45 11.62 4.21 4.23
CA VAL A 45 10.28 3.62 4.20
C VAL A 45 9.99 2.81 5.47
N ASN A 46 11.03 2.21 6.07
CA ASN A 46 10.88 1.35 7.25
C ASN A 46 10.47 2.12 8.51
N GLU A 47 10.68 3.44 8.55
CA GLU A 47 10.21 4.30 9.65
C GLU A 47 8.68 4.46 9.66
N PHE A 48 8.03 4.23 8.52
CA PHE A 48 6.58 4.39 8.37
C PHE A 48 5.86 3.05 8.31
N VAL A 49 6.49 2.05 7.70
CA VAL A 49 5.90 0.74 7.45
C VAL A 49 6.93 -0.36 7.68
N SER A 50 6.56 -1.38 8.43
CA SER A 50 7.39 -2.56 8.69
C SER A 50 6.85 -3.79 7.97
N VAL A 51 7.74 -4.68 7.51
CA VAL A 51 7.32 -5.97 6.94
C VAL A 51 6.54 -6.77 8.00
N GLY A 52 5.38 -7.30 7.61
CA GLY A 52 4.42 -7.97 8.49
C GLY A 52 3.44 -7.04 9.19
N GLN A 53 3.61 -5.71 9.08
CA GLN A 53 2.67 -4.75 9.64
C GLN A 53 1.40 -4.69 8.77
N THR A 54 0.23 -4.74 9.42
CA THR A 54 -1.05 -4.47 8.78
C THR A 54 -1.44 -3.02 9.01
N VAL A 55 -1.72 -2.30 7.94
CA VAL A 55 -2.16 -0.90 7.94
C VAL A 55 -3.39 -0.73 7.06
N ASP A 56 -4.14 0.34 7.25
CA ASP A 56 -5.20 0.72 6.35
C ASP A 56 -4.61 1.45 5.13
N GLY A 57 -5.01 1.04 3.93
CA GLY A 57 -4.56 1.58 2.66
C GLY A 57 -5.72 1.94 1.76
N TYR A 58 -5.64 3.10 1.11
CA TYR A 58 -6.64 3.55 0.15
C TYR A 58 -6.32 2.99 -1.24
N VAL A 59 -7.25 2.25 -1.82
CA VAL A 59 -7.11 1.72 -3.18
C VAL A 59 -7.33 2.84 -4.20
N ILE A 60 -6.25 3.24 -4.89
CA ILE A 60 -6.30 4.23 -5.96
C ILE A 60 -6.82 3.59 -7.26
N SER A 61 -6.29 2.41 -7.60
CA SER A 61 -6.66 1.67 -8.80
C SER A 61 -6.30 0.20 -8.63
N VAL A 62 -7.07 -0.68 -9.27
CA VAL A 62 -6.82 -2.12 -9.31
C VAL A 62 -6.63 -2.52 -10.76
N ASP A 63 -5.58 -3.28 -11.02
CA ASP A 63 -5.29 -3.93 -12.28
C ASP A 63 -5.60 -5.42 -12.12
N GLU A 64 -6.78 -5.83 -12.60
CA GLU A 64 -7.24 -7.22 -12.47
C GLU A 64 -6.40 -8.18 -13.34
N SER A 65 -5.91 -7.71 -14.48
CA SER A 65 -5.08 -8.50 -15.40
C SER A 65 -3.79 -8.97 -14.73
N ASN A 66 -3.15 -8.09 -13.96
CA ASN A 66 -1.89 -8.39 -13.27
C ASN A 66 -2.06 -8.72 -11.79
N LYS A 67 -3.30 -8.70 -11.26
CA LYS A 67 -3.62 -8.79 -9.83
C LYS A 67 -2.83 -7.78 -8.97
N GLN A 68 -2.68 -6.56 -9.48
CA GLN A 68 -1.97 -5.50 -8.79
C GLN A 68 -2.92 -4.40 -8.34
N ALA A 69 -2.62 -3.78 -7.21
CA ALA A 69 -3.36 -2.62 -6.71
C ALA A 69 -2.40 -1.47 -6.42
N LYS A 70 -2.76 -0.26 -6.84
CA LYS A 70 -2.06 0.96 -6.40
C LYS A 70 -2.69 1.44 -5.11
N ILE A 71 -1.87 1.59 -4.08
CA ILE A 71 -2.35 1.88 -2.73
C ILE A 71 -1.67 3.14 -2.20
N SER A 72 -2.45 3.94 -1.50
CA SER A 72 -2.02 5.18 -0.85
C SER A 72 -2.29 5.11 0.64
N LEU A 73 -1.27 5.37 1.46
CA LEU A 73 -1.44 5.54 2.90
C LEU A 73 -1.82 6.98 3.23
N LYS A 74 -1.34 7.93 2.44
CA LYS A 74 -1.65 9.35 2.59
C LYS A 74 -3.14 9.66 2.49
N ARG A 75 -3.86 9.05 1.55
CA ARG A 75 -5.30 9.30 1.32
C ARG A 75 -6.24 8.67 2.36
N VAL A 76 -5.71 7.87 3.28
CA VAL A 76 -6.49 7.28 4.37
C VAL A 76 -6.75 8.32 5.47
N ASN A 77 -5.95 9.38 5.52
CA ASN A 77 -6.03 10.49 6.48
C ASN A 77 -6.52 11.77 5.80
#